data_AF-A0A7C2TJ28-F1
#
_entry.id   AF-A0A7C2TJ28-F1
#
_cell.length_a   1.000
_cell.length_b   1.000
_cell.length_c   1.000
_cell.angle_alpha   90.00
_cell.angle_beta   90.00
_cell.angle_gamma   90.00
#
_symmetry.space_group_name_H-M   'P 1'
#
loop_
_entity.id
_entity.type
_entity.pdbx_description
1 polymer ?
#
loop_
_entity_poly.entity_id
_entity_poly.type
_entity_poly.pdbx_seq_one_letter_code
_entity_poly.pdbx_strand_id
1 'polypeptide(L)'
;LYQKKYCLATALARPLIAQKVLQIAKKEKVTALAHGCSGKGNDQVRFDVTLRSGSNLPIIAPIRDLNLDRKTELIFAKKHGIKIDTVAKKFSIDQNLWGRAIEGGVLEDPYKEPPSSVFIWVKTKNLPANPSYLEIRFEKGIPVAVDGKKLNPISLVEYINKKAGAAGVGIVDHIEDRVIGIKSREVYETPAATCLIEAHSDLEKMVHTKHENKFKSLIDDEWSWLVYSGLWEDPLRSDLDAFIDQTQKRVSGTVKLKMYKGSLRVVGRKSKYSLYSQKVATYGKGSTFDQKLAKGFVELWGMQSTQANKLQRKM
;
A
#
# COMPACT_ATOMS: atom_id res chain seq x y z
N LEU A 1 1.84 2.79 3.59
CA LEU A 1 2.70 1.97 2.71
C LEU A 1 3.70 1.26 3.60
N TYR A 2 3.88 -0.05 3.48
CA TYR A 2 4.95 -0.72 4.24
C TYR A 2 6.32 -0.27 3.72
N GLN A 3 7.18 0.17 4.64
CA GLN A 3 8.52 0.72 4.34
C GLN A 3 8.51 1.75 3.20
N LYS A 4 7.45 2.57 3.12
CA LYS A 4 7.27 3.64 2.11
C LYS A 4 7.24 3.17 0.65
N LYS A 5 7.18 1.85 0.39
CA LYS A 5 7.26 1.27 -0.96
C LYS A 5 6.11 0.33 -1.25
N TYR A 6 5.81 -0.58 -0.33
CA TYR A 6 4.92 -1.69 -0.61
C TYR A 6 3.45 -1.35 -0.28
N CYS A 7 2.57 -1.60 -1.26
CA CYS A 7 1.13 -1.32 -1.18
C CYS A 7 0.30 -2.40 -0.48
N LEU A 8 0.94 -3.35 0.22
CA LEU A 8 0.27 -4.40 1.01
C LEU A 8 -0.67 -5.32 0.21
N ALA A 9 -0.49 -5.44 -1.12
CA ALA A 9 -1.34 -6.23 -2.01
C ALA A 9 -1.55 -7.65 -1.53
N THR A 10 -0.46 -8.29 -1.15
CA THR A 10 -0.41 -9.62 -0.55
C THR A 10 -1.08 -9.48 0.84
N ALA A 11 -0.45 -8.79 1.78
CA ALA A 11 -0.88 -8.69 3.18
C ALA A 11 -2.39 -8.46 3.41
N LEU A 12 -3.02 -7.53 2.68
CA LEU A 12 -4.44 -7.16 2.84
C LEU A 12 -5.42 -8.29 2.51
N ALA A 13 -5.05 -9.22 1.63
CA ALA A 13 -5.98 -10.28 1.21
C ALA A 13 -6.14 -11.40 2.25
N ARG A 14 -5.13 -11.63 3.11
CA ARG A 14 -5.04 -12.85 3.93
C ARG A 14 -6.07 -12.87 5.03
N PRO A 15 -6.30 -11.77 5.78
CA PRO A 15 -7.32 -11.76 6.81
C PRO A 15 -8.70 -12.06 6.22
N LEU A 16 -9.05 -11.47 5.07
CA LEU A 16 -10.31 -11.76 4.39
C LEU A 16 -10.45 -13.25 4.02
N ILE A 17 -9.41 -13.85 3.45
CA ILE A 17 -9.42 -15.28 3.09
C ILE A 17 -9.59 -16.13 4.35
N ALA A 18 -8.80 -15.88 5.40
CA ALA A 18 -8.85 -16.62 6.66
C ALA A 18 -10.22 -16.49 7.35
N GLN A 19 -10.79 -15.28 7.40
CA GLN A 19 -12.14 -15.06 7.92
C GLN A 19 -13.21 -15.83 7.12
N LYS A 20 -13.06 -15.91 5.79
CA LYS A 20 -13.97 -16.72 4.95
C LYS A 20 -13.80 -18.22 5.20
N VAL A 21 -12.57 -18.69 5.40
CA VAL A 21 -12.29 -20.08 5.81
C VAL A 21 -12.98 -20.39 7.14
N LEU A 22 -12.87 -19.51 8.14
CA LEU A 22 -13.56 -19.67 9.43
C LEU A 22 -15.08 -19.71 9.27
N GLN A 23 -15.63 -18.85 8.40
CA GLN A 23 -17.07 -18.82 8.11
C GLN A 23 -17.56 -20.15 7.52
N ILE A 24 -16.78 -20.77 6.63
CA ILE A 24 -17.10 -22.08 6.02
C ILE A 24 -16.86 -23.21 7.03
N ALA A 25 -15.76 -23.18 7.78
CA ALA A 25 -15.43 -24.16 8.81
C ALA A 25 -16.57 -24.35 9.82
N LYS A 26 -17.20 -23.25 10.24
CA LYS A 26 -18.37 -23.28 11.13
C LYS A 26 -19.59 -23.95 10.50
N LYS A 27 -19.81 -23.77 9.19
CA LYS A 27 -20.95 -24.37 8.46
C LYS A 27 -20.73 -25.87 8.23
N GLU A 28 -19.53 -26.23 7.82
CA GLU A 28 -19.15 -27.60 7.45
C GLU A 28 -18.76 -28.48 8.67
N LYS A 29 -18.67 -27.89 9.87
CA LYS A 29 -18.30 -28.58 11.12
C LYS A 29 -16.97 -29.34 11.00
N VAL A 30 -15.99 -28.70 10.37
CA VAL A 30 -14.66 -29.27 10.19
C VAL A 30 -13.95 -29.45 11.53
N THR A 31 -13.02 -30.41 11.60
CA THR A 31 -12.22 -30.71 12.79
C THR A 31 -10.82 -30.09 12.75
N ALA A 32 -10.43 -29.51 11.61
CA ALA A 32 -9.15 -28.85 11.42
C ALA A 32 -9.25 -27.76 10.34
N LEU A 33 -8.29 -26.85 10.35
CA LEU A 33 -8.07 -25.82 9.33
C LEU A 33 -6.74 -26.11 8.63
N ALA A 34 -6.57 -25.69 7.38
CA ALA A 34 -5.32 -25.91 6.66
C ALA A 34 -4.94 -24.74 5.75
N HIS A 35 -3.64 -24.52 5.59
CA HIS A 35 -3.09 -23.60 4.59
C HIS A 35 -1.75 -24.13 4.04
N GLY A 36 -1.35 -23.65 2.86
CA GLY A 36 -0.14 -24.11 2.16
C GLY A 36 1.07 -23.19 2.31
N CYS A 37 1.13 -22.33 3.33
CA CYS A 37 2.22 -21.35 3.45
C CYS A 37 3.54 -22.01 3.86
N SER A 38 4.65 -21.50 3.35
CA SER A 38 5.99 -21.92 3.78
C SER A 38 6.38 -21.29 5.12
N GLY A 39 7.35 -21.92 5.79
CA GLY A 39 7.93 -21.41 7.04
C GLY A 39 8.81 -20.15 6.90
N LYS A 40 9.06 -19.68 5.66
CA LYS A 40 9.90 -18.50 5.37
C LYS A 40 9.11 -17.27 4.92
N GLY A 41 7.80 -17.42 4.71
CA GLY A 41 6.91 -16.34 4.27
C GLY A 41 6.19 -15.68 5.44
N ASN A 42 5.78 -14.42 5.26
CA ASN A 42 4.92 -13.72 6.21
C ASN A 42 3.47 -14.27 6.22
N ASP A 43 3.05 -14.95 5.15
CA ASP A 43 1.67 -15.43 5.02
C ASP A 43 1.29 -16.49 6.05
N GLN A 44 2.24 -17.32 6.50
CA GLN A 44 1.96 -18.25 7.60
C GLN A 44 1.49 -17.50 8.85
N VAL A 45 2.11 -16.35 9.16
CA VAL A 45 1.78 -15.55 10.35
C VAL A 45 0.40 -14.94 10.18
N ARG A 46 0.13 -14.35 9.01
CA ARG A 46 -1.16 -13.72 8.68
C ARG A 46 -2.31 -14.72 8.75
N PHE A 47 -2.14 -15.92 8.21
CA PHE A 47 -3.15 -16.99 8.29
C PHE A 47 -3.28 -17.51 9.72
N ASP A 48 -2.19 -17.92 10.38
CA ASP A 48 -2.25 -18.52 11.71
C ASP A 48 -2.88 -17.58 12.74
N VAL A 49 -2.46 -16.31 12.77
CA VAL A 49 -3.00 -15.33 13.72
C VAL A 49 -4.49 -15.12 13.49
N THR A 50 -4.91 -14.92 12.23
CA THR A 50 -6.33 -14.72 11.92
C THR A 50 -7.16 -15.96 12.23
N LEU A 51 -6.71 -17.16 11.84
CA LEU A 51 -7.44 -18.40 12.10
C LEU A 51 -7.55 -18.71 13.59
N ARG A 52 -6.46 -18.51 14.36
CA ARG A 52 -6.45 -18.69 15.83
C ARG A 52 -7.34 -17.68 16.54
N SER A 53 -7.46 -16.46 16.02
CA SER A 53 -8.35 -15.44 16.62
C SER A 53 -9.83 -15.83 16.56
N GLY A 54 -10.23 -16.61 15.55
CA GLY A 54 -11.62 -16.98 15.32
C GLY A 54 -11.96 -18.44 15.60
N SER A 55 -10.97 -19.28 15.96
CA SER A 55 -11.18 -20.71 16.21
C SER A 55 -10.03 -21.34 17.00
N ASN A 56 -10.37 -22.34 17.82
CA ASN A 56 -9.42 -23.20 18.53
C ASN A 56 -9.11 -24.51 17.77
N LEU A 57 -9.59 -24.65 16.54
CA LEU A 57 -9.31 -25.84 15.73
C LEU A 57 -7.80 -25.94 15.41
N PRO A 58 -7.24 -27.16 15.33
CA PRO A 58 -5.87 -27.36 14.91
C PRO A 58 -5.67 -26.82 13.48
N ILE A 59 -4.54 -26.15 13.27
CA ILE A 59 -4.11 -25.65 11.96
C ILE A 59 -3.04 -26.57 11.41
N ILE A 60 -3.26 -27.08 10.21
CA ILE A 60 -2.35 -27.95 9.47
C ILE A 60 -1.65 -27.13 8.38
N ALA A 61 -0.33 -27.05 8.43
CA ALA A 61 0.47 -26.30 7.45
C ALA A 61 1.54 -27.20 6.82
N PRO A 62 1.19 -28.11 5.89
CA PRO A 62 2.08 -29.20 5.49
C PRO A 62 3.43 -28.75 4.94
N ILE A 63 3.47 -27.65 4.18
CA ILE A 63 4.71 -27.10 3.61
C ILE A 63 5.69 -26.70 4.72
N ARG A 64 5.19 -26.03 5.75
CA ARG A 64 5.97 -25.62 6.93
C ARG A 64 6.29 -26.81 7.83
N ASP A 65 5.27 -27.55 8.23
CA ASP A 65 5.35 -28.53 9.32
C ASP A 65 6.15 -29.79 8.91
N LEU A 66 6.13 -30.15 7.62
CA LEU A 66 6.93 -31.24 7.06
C LEU A 66 8.21 -30.75 6.37
N ASN A 67 8.50 -29.44 6.42
CA ASN A 67 9.66 -28.80 5.79
C ASN A 67 9.83 -29.18 4.30
N LEU A 68 8.73 -29.11 3.53
CA LEU A 68 8.70 -29.55 2.14
C LEU A 68 9.35 -28.51 1.22
N ASP A 69 10.12 -28.99 0.24
CA ASP A 69 10.68 -28.16 -0.82
C ASP A 69 9.91 -28.31 -2.14
N ARG A 70 10.14 -27.36 -3.06
CA ARG A 70 9.50 -27.35 -4.38
C ARG A 70 9.79 -28.62 -5.18
N LYS A 71 10.97 -29.22 -5.01
CA LYS A 71 11.35 -30.46 -5.70
C LYS A 71 10.46 -31.63 -5.25
N THR A 72 10.21 -31.75 -3.95
CA THR A 72 9.35 -32.76 -3.34
C THR A 72 7.91 -32.58 -3.81
N GLU A 73 7.40 -31.35 -3.82
CA GLU A 73 6.07 -31.04 -4.36
C GLU A 73 5.91 -31.48 -5.82
N LEU A 74 6.91 -31.21 -6.67
CA LEU A 74 6.89 -31.58 -8.10
C LEU A 74 6.91 -33.10 -8.29
N ILE A 75 7.69 -33.82 -7.49
CA ILE A 75 7.73 -35.29 -7.51
C ILE A 75 6.37 -35.86 -7.07
N PHE A 76 5.80 -35.32 -5.99
CA PHE A 76 4.48 -35.72 -5.50
C PHE A 76 3.41 -35.48 -6.57
N ALA A 77 3.40 -34.30 -7.18
CA ALA A 77 2.47 -33.95 -8.25
C ALA A 77 2.60 -34.90 -9.45
N LYS A 78 3.83 -35.18 -9.91
CA LYS A 78 4.08 -36.11 -11.03
C LYS A 78 3.61 -37.53 -10.69
N LYS A 79 3.91 -38.03 -9.49
CA LYS A 79 3.50 -39.36 -9.02
C LYS A 79 1.98 -39.53 -9.02
N HIS A 80 1.23 -38.46 -8.74
CA HIS A 80 -0.23 -38.47 -8.66
C HIS A 80 -0.95 -37.85 -9.87
N GLY A 81 -0.22 -37.57 -10.96
CA GLY A 81 -0.82 -37.02 -12.19
C GLY A 81 -1.36 -35.59 -12.08
N ILE A 82 -0.92 -34.80 -11.09
CA ILE A 82 -1.32 -33.40 -10.90
C ILE A 82 -0.58 -32.52 -11.92
N LYS A 83 -1.33 -31.84 -12.79
CA LYS A 83 -0.79 -30.94 -13.82
C LYS A 83 -0.40 -29.59 -13.21
N ILE A 84 0.81 -29.11 -13.50
CA ILE A 84 1.33 -27.80 -13.04
C ILE A 84 1.62 -26.91 -14.24
N ASP A 85 1.14 -25.66 -14.18
CA ASP A 85 1.34 -24.62 -15.19
C ASP A 85 2.84 -24.31 -15.43
N THR A 86 3.20 -23.91 -16.64
CA THR A 86 4.60 -23.63 -17.04
C THR A 86 5.15 -22.34 -16.46
N VAL A 87 4.34 -21.31 -16.21
CA VAL A 87 4.77 -20.04 -15.60
C VAL A 87 5.10 -20.24 -14.13
N ALA A 88 4.32 -21.06 -13.43
CA ALA A 88 4.56 -21.51 -12.05
C ALA A 88 5.84 -22.36 -11.87
N LYS A 89 6.60 -22.59 -12.96
CA LYS A 89 7.92 -23.25 -12.94
C LYS A 89 9.09 -22.26 -12.85
N LYS A 90 8.90 -20.96 -13.12
CA LYS A 90 9.98 -19.97 -13.17
C LYS A 90 9.94 -18.92 -12.06
N PHE A 91 8.74 -18.47 -11.70
CA PHE A 91 8.53 -17.44 -10.66
C PHE A 91 7.42 -17.89 -9.71
N SER A 92 7.52 -17.46 -8.45
CA SER A 92 6.41 -17.50 -7.50
C SER A 92 5.59 -16.22 -7.69
N ILE A 93 4.29 -16.40 -7.88
CA ILE A 93 3.35 -15.32 -8.25
C ILE A 93 2.17 -15.37 -7.30
N ASP A 94 1.91 -14.25 -6.64
CA ASP A 94 0.62 -13.99 -5.99
C ASP A 94 -0.04 -12.79 -6.67
N GLN A 95 -1.33 -12.87 -6.97
CA GLN A 95 -2.06 -11.75 -7.57
C GLN A 95 -3.51 -11.73 -7.09
N ASN A 96 -4.00 -10.52 -6.85
CA ASN A 96 -5.39 -10.23 -6.54
C ASN A 96 -5.76 -8.85 -7.09
N LEU A 97 -6.99 -8.39 -6.88
CA LEU A 97 -7.49 -7.10 -7.38
C LEU A 97 -6.54 -5.92 -7.12
N TRP A 98 -5.86 -5.89 -5.97
CA TRP A 98 -5.07 -4.74 -5.51
C TRP A 98 -3.65 -4.71 -6.07
N GLY A 99 -3.09 -5.86 -6.40
CA GLY A 99 -1.76 -5.94 -6.95
C GLY A 99 -1.26 -7.35 -7.14
N ARG A 100 -0.06 -7.43 -7.68
CA ARG A 100 0.61 -8.66 -8.07
C ARG A 100 2.05 -8.66 -7.55
N ALA A 101 2.43 -9.71 -6.83
CA ALA A 101 3.77 -9.95 -6.31
C ALA A 101 4.50 -11.00 -7.16
N ILE A 102 5.81 -10.81 -7.31
CA ILE A 102 6.70 -11.63 -8.13
C ILE A 102 7.98 -11.84 -7.34
N GLU A 103 8.30 -13.10 -7.07
CA GLU A 103 9.53 -13.49 -6.37
C GLU A 103 10.14 -14.76 -6.99
N GLY A 104 11.37 -15.06 -6.59
CA GLY A 104 12.08 -16.27 -6.98
C GLY A 104 12.84 -16.18 -8.32
N GLY A 105 13.66 -17.19 -8.57
CA GLY A 105 14.45 -17.28 -9.80
C GLY A 105 15.47 -16.16 -9.90
N VAL A 106 15.57 -15.51 -11.07
CA VAL A 106 16.56 -14.43 -11.29
C VAL A 106 16.37 -13.21 -10.38
N LEU A 107 15.19 -13.05 -9.79
CA LEU A 107 14.89 -11.93 -8.89
C LEU A 107 15.54 -12.08 -7.51
N GLU A 108 16.00 -13.28 -7.13
CA GLU A 108 16.69 -13.52 -5.86
C GLU A 108 18.06 -12.82 -5.80
N ASP A 109 18.70 -12.60 -6.95
CA ASP A 109 19.91 -11.79 -7.04
C ASP A 109 19.51 -10.29 -7.09
N PRO A 110 19.77 -9.50 -6.04
CA PRO A 110 19.36 -8.10 -5.96
C PRO A 110 20.05 -7.20 -7.01
N TYR A 111 21.10 -7.69 -7.67
CA TYR A 111 21.81 -6.95 -8.70
C TYR A 111 21.24 -7.17 -10.11
N LYS A 112 20.33 -8.14 -10.29
CA LYS A 112 19.70 -8.41 -11.59
C LYS A 112 18.45 -7.56 -11.79
N GLU A 113 18.38 -6.88 -12.94
CA GLU A 113 17.16 -6.19 -13.36
C GLU A 113 16.03 -7.21 -13.62
N PRO A 114 14.79 -6.95 -13.16
CA PRO A 114 13.66 -7.81 -13.45
C PRO A 114 13.41 -7.91 -14.97
N PRO A 115 13.37 -9.11 -15.56
CA PRO A 115 13.20 -9.23 -17.01
C PRO A 115 11.79 -8.78 -17.41
N SER A 116 11.67 -8.01 -18.49
CA SER A 116 10.39 -7.41 -18.92
C SER A 116 9.21 -8.37 -19.05
N SER A 117 9.46 -9.67 -19.25
CA SER A 117 8.45 -10.73 -19.37
C SER A 117 7.76 -11.09 -18.05
N VAL A 118 8.26 -10.64 -16.89
CA VAL A 118 7.59 -10.88 -15.60
C VAL A 118 6.39 -9.98 -15.39
N PHE A 119 6.38 -8.82 -16.05
CA PHE A 119 5.35 -7.80 -15.94
C PHE A 119 4.23 -8.06 -16.95
N ILE A 120 3.01 -8.22 -16.45
CA ILE A 120 1.82 -8.48 -17.29
C ILE A 120 0.72 -7.43 -17.08
N TRP A 121 0.78 -6.66 -16.00
CA TRP A 121 -0.15 -5.57 -15.70
C TRP A 121 0.44 -4.22 -16.11
N VAL A 122 1.76 -4.07 -15.98
CA VAL A 122 2.47 -2.82 -16.29
C VAL A 122 3.30 -2.98 -17.55
N LYS A 123 3.05 -2.12 -18.54
CA LYS A 123 3.85 -2.09 -19.77
C LYS A 123 5.24 -1.56 -19.48
N THR A 124 6.26 -2.25 -19.96
CA THR A 124 7.66 -1.81 -19.89
C THR A 124 8.22 -1.38 -21.25
N LYS A 125 7.52 -1.69 -22.34
CA LYS A 125 7.90 -1.37 -23.72
C LYS A 125 6.69 -0.79 -24.47
N ASN A 126 6.96 -0.08 -25.57
CA ASN A 126 5.94 0.52 -26.43
C ASN A 126 4.95 1.41 -25.64
N LEU A 127 5.49 2.20 -24.70
CA LEU A 127 4.72 3.13 -23.88
C LEU A 127 4.20 4.30 -24.72
N PRO A 128 3.01 4.86 -24.39
CA PRO A 128 2.45 5.98 -25.12
C PRO A 128 3.42 7.16 -25.26
N ALA A 129 3.46 7.78 -26.44
CA ALA A 129 4.30 8.95 -26.71
C ALA A 129 3.81 10.20 -25.97
N ASN A 130 2.50 10.29 -25.73
CA ASN A 130 1.87 11.41 -25.03
C ASN A 130 1.55 11.03 -23.57
N PRO A 131 1.63 11.99 -22.63
CA PRO A 131 1.23 11.75 -21.25
C PRO A 131 -0.26 11.44 -21.12
N SER A 132 -0.59 10.51 -20.23
CA SER A 132 -1.95 10.20 -19.83
C SER A 132 -2.30 10.96 -18.54
N TYR A 133 -3.58 11.27 -18.35
CA TYR A 133 -4.09 11.92 -17.15
C TYR A 133 -5.15 11.07 -16.49
N LEU A 134 -5.23 11.13 -15.17
CA LEU A 134 -6.22 10.42 -14.36
C LEU A 134 -6.82 11.39 -13.35
N GLU A 135 -8.13 11.59 -13.35
CA GLU A 135 -8.82 12.40 -12.35
C GLU A 135 -9.58 11.50 -11.38
N ILE A 136 -9.18 11.47 -10.11
CA ILE A 136 -9.80 10.63 -9.09
C ILE A 136 -10.58 11.52 -8.13
N ARG A 137 -11.85 11.19 -7.89
CA ARG A 137 -12.72 11.89 -6.96
C ARG A 137 -12.91 11.06 -5.70
N PHE A 138 -12.71 11.70 -4.55
CA PHE A 138 -12.85 11.10 -3.23
C PHE A 138 -14.04 11.72 -2.49
N GLU A 139 -14.72 10.90 -1.69
CA GLU A 139 -15.69 11.30 -0.70
C GLU A 139 -15.34 10.64 0.63
N LYS A 140 -15.07 11.46 1.65
CA LYS A 140 -14.68 11.00 3.00
C LYS A 140 -13.54 9.96 2.97
N GLY A 141 -12.50 10.23 2.19
CA GLY A 141 -11.35 9.36 2.00
C GLY A 141 -11.54 8.23 0.99
N ILE A 142 -12.77 7.93 0.57
CA ILE A 142 -13.08 6.81 -0.32
C ILE A 142 -13.11 7.27 -1.79
N PRO A 143 -12.38 6.60 -2.71
CA PRO A 143 -12.48 6.89 -4.14
C PRO A 143 -13.86 6.45 -4.67
N VAL A 144 -14.58 7.38 -5.30
CA VAL A 144 -15.97 7.16 -5.75
C VAL A 144 -16.19 7.43 -7.24
N ALA A 145 -15.21 8.05 -7.91
CA ALA A 145 -15.25 8.24 -9.37
C ALA A 145 -13.84 8.41 -9.94
N VAL A 146 -13.69 8.07 -11.22
CA VAL A 146 -12.47 8.25 -11.99
C VAL A 146 -12.79 8.75 -13.40
N ASP A 147 -12.08 9.78 -13.86
CA ASP A 147 -12.28 10.46 -15.15
C ASP A 147 -13.75 10.83 -15.42
N GLY A 148 -14.40 11.38 -14.41
CA GLY A 148 -15.81 11.80 -14.46
C GLY A 148 -16.83 10.67 -14.32
N LYS A 149 -16.42 9.40 -14.26
CA LYS A 149 -17.32 8.24 -14.15
C LYS A 149 -17.42 7.76 -12.71
N LYS A 150 -18.63 7.72 -12.14
CA LYS A 150 -18.89 6.99 -10.90
C LYS A 150 -18.79 5.49 -11.17
N LEU A 151 -17.98 4.79 -10.40
CA LEU A 151 -17.77 3.35 -10.52
C LEU A 151 -17.88 2.73 -9.13
N ASN A 152 -18.31 1.46 -9.08
CA ASN A 152 -18.17 0.68 -7.85
C ASN A 152 -16.68 0.44 -7.55
N PRO A 153 -16.29 0.12 -6.30
CA PRO A 153 -14.89 0.00 -5.91
C PRO A 153 -14.07 -0.97 -6.77
N ILE A 154 -14.63 -2.11 -7.17
CA ILE A 154 -13.91 -3.12 -7.97
C ILE A 154 -13.63 -2.58 -9.36
N SER A 155 -14.67 -2.11 -10.07
CA SER A 155 -14.51 -1.56 -11.42
C SER A 155 -13.64 -0.31 -11.45
N LEU A 156 -13.62 0.47 -10.36
CA LEU A 156 -12.73 1.61 -10.21
C LEU A 156 -11.26 1.17 -10.15
N VAL A 157 -10.94 0.19 -9.31
CA VAL A 157 -9.57 -0.35 -9.21
C VAL A 157 -9.13 -0.99 -10.52
N GLU A 158 -9.98 -1.79 -11.16
CA GLU A 158 -9.68 -2.40 -12.46
C GLU A 158 -9.43 -1.37 -13.56
N TYR A 159 -10.26 -0.32 -13.62
CA TYR A 159 -10.09 0.77 -14.57
C TYR A 159 -8.74 1.48 -14.40
N ILE A 160 -8.39 1.81 -13.15
CA ILE A 160 -7.11 2.46 -12.86
C ILE A 160 -5.95 1.51 -13.13
N ASN A 161 -6.03 0.23 -12.75
CA ASN A 161 -5.01 -0.77 -13.02
C ASN A 161 -4.67 -0.80 -14.52
N LYS A 162 -5.69 -0.90 -15.37
CA LYS A 162 -5.52 -0.92 -16.83
C LYS A 162 -4.90 0.38 -17.35
N LYS A 163 -5.43 1.53 -16.93
CA LYS A 163 -5.00 2.83 -17.46
C LYS A 163 -3.59 3.23 -17.00
N ALA A 164 -3.27 3.04 -15.72
CA ALA A 164 -1.96 3.34 -15.16
C ALA A 164 -0.91 2.32 -15.61
N GLY A 165 -1.25 1.02 -15.63
CA GLY A 165 -0.37 -0.03 -16.13
C GLY A 165 0.00 0.16 -17.61
N ALA A 166 -0.94 0.60 -18.45
CA ALA A 166 -0.67 0.95 -19.85
C ALA A 166 0.29 2.15 -20.01
N ALA A 167 0.38 3.04 -19.01
CA ALA A 167 1.32 4.15 -18.96
C ALA A 167 2.67 3.78 -18.31
N GLY A 168 2.85 2.52 -17.91
CA GLY A 168 4.06 1.99 -17.27
C GLY A 168 4.13 2.23 -15.76
N VAL A 169 3.06 2.70 -15.13
CA VAL A 169 3.04 3.06 -13.70
C VAL A 169 2.73 1.84 -12.84
N GLY A 170 3.38 1.73 -11.68
CA GLY A 170 3.04 0.76 -10.64
C GLY A 170 4.02 -0.39 -10.45
N ILE A 171 5.19 -0.37 -11.09
CA ILE A 171 6.27 -1.30 -10.76
C ILE A 171 6.96 -0.84 -9.48
N VAL A 172 7.06 -1.73 -8.50
CA VAL A 172 7.81 -1.51 -7.25
C VAL A 172 8.82 -2.65 -7.10
N ASP A 173 10.11 -2.33 -7.12
CA ASP A 173 11.20 -3.26 -6.79
C ASP A 173 11.71 -2.89 -5.39
N HIS A 174 11.65 -3.83 -4.45
CA HIS A 174 11.82 -3.54 -3.03
C HIS A 174 12.58 -4.64 -2.30
N ILE A 175 13.52 -4.25 -1.43
CA ILE A 175 14.11 -5.11 -0.41
C ILE A 175 13.35 -4.84 0.88
N GLU A 176 12.59 -5.84 1.32
CA GLU A 176 11.77 -5.73 2.53
C GLU A 176 12.34 -6.51 3.71
N ASP A 177 12.01 -6.03 4.90
CA ASP A 177 12.23 -6.74 6.15
C ASP A 177 11.02 -7.61 6.48
N ARG A 178 11.18 -8.93 6.39
CA ARG A 178 10.13 -9.88 6.79
C ARG A 178 10.02 -9.95 8.31
N VAL A 179 8.83 -10.27 8.80
CA VAL A 179 8.53 -10.39 10.25
C VAL A 179 9.43 -11.44 10.91
N ILE A 180 9.79 -12.48 10.15
CA ILE A 180 10.63 -13.58 10.61
C ILE A 180 12.13 -13.24 10.67
N GLY A 181 12.52 -11.97 10.46
CA GLY A 181 13.89 -11.49 10.67
C GLY A 181 14.83 -11.56 9.47
N ILE A 182 14.34 -11.94 8.28
CA ILE A 182 15.14 -11.96 7.04
C ILE A 182 14.78 -10.81 6.12
N LYS A 183 15.73 -10.41 5.27
CA LYS A 183 15.45 -9.56 4.12
C LYS A 183 15.01 -10.41 2.93
N SER A 184 14.08 -9.90 2.13
CA SER A 184 13.72 -10.50 0.83
C SER A 184 13.59 -9.43 -0.24
N ARG A 185 13.95 -9.77 -1.48
CA ARG A 185 13.62 -8.95 -2.64
C ARG A 185 12.29 -9.38 -3.22
N GLU A 186 11.37 -8.44 -3.38
CA GLU A 186 10.10 -8.67 -4.06
C GLU A 186 9.85 -7.58 -5.11
N VAL A 187 9.30 -8.00 -6.24
CA VAL A 187 8.90 -7.11 -7.33
C VAL A 187 7.38 -7.14 -7.42
N TYR A 188 6.76 -5.97 -7.47
CA TYR A 188 5.31 -5.81 -7.45
C TYR A 188 4.79 -5.03 -8.66
N GLU A 189 3.60 -5.38 -9.12
CA GLU A 189 2.75 -4.59 -10.01
C GLU A 189 1.52 -4.09 -9.23
N THR A 190 1.47 -2.79 -8.94
CA THR A 190 0.42 -2.15 -8.12
C THR A 190 -0.12 -0.84 -8.74
N PRO A 191 -0.53 -0.83 -10.03
CA PRO A 191 -0.87 0.40 -10.75
C PRO A 191 -1.97 1.22 -10.07
N ALA A 192 -3.09 0.60 -9.70
CA ALA A 192 -4.18 1.30 -9.03
C ALA A 192 -3.81 1.74 -7.62
N ALA A 193 -3.20 0.86 -6.82
CA ALA A 193 -2.81 1.20 -5.45
C ALA A 193 -1.84 2.39 -5.43
N THR A 194 -0.85 2.40 -6.32
CA THR A 194 0.12 3.50 -6.44
C THR A 194 -0.59 4.83 -6.75
N CYS A 195 -1.50 4.83 -7.73
CA CYS A 195 -2.25 6.04 -8.09
C CYS A 195 -3.21 6.50 -6.97
N LEU A 196 -3.91 5.56 -6.33
CA LEU A 196 -4.89 5.87 -5.29
C LEU A 196 -4.21 6.42 -4.03
N ILE A 197 -3.12 5.81 -3.59
CA ILE A 197 -2.37 6.25 -2.40
C ILE A 197 -1.74 7.63 -2.65
N GLU A 198 -1.12 7.84 -3.82
CA GLU A 198 -0.53 9.15 -4.16
C GLU A 198 -1.61 10.25 -4.22
N ALA A 199 -2.74 9.98 -4.87
CA ALA A 199 -3.83 10.94 -4.97
C ALA A 199 -4.49 11.22 -3.61
N HIS A 200 -4.68 10.19 -2.79
CA HIS A 200 -5.31 10.30 -1.47
C HIS A 200 -4.42 11.10 -0.52
N SER A 201 -3.14 10.72 -0.37
CA SER A 201 -2.17 11.42 0.48
C SER A 201 -2.02 12.89 0.06
N ASP A 202 -2.10 13.17 -1.24
CA ASP A 202 -2.05 14.54 -1.71
C ASP A 202 -3.32 15.36 -1.39
N LEU A 203 -4.49 14.73 -1.45
CA LEU A 203 -5.73 15.38 -1.04
C LEU A 203 -5.73 15.70 0.46
N GLU A 204 -5.16 14.83 1.30
CA GLU A 204 -5.00 15.07 2.74
C GLU A 204 -4.24 16.35 3.03
N LYS A 205 -3.13 16.62 2.31
CA LYS A 205 -2.36 17.88 2.45
C LYS A 205 -3.20 19.13 2.20
N MET A 206 -4.24 19.03 1.38
CA MET A 206 -5.14 20.15 1.06
C MET A 206 -6.21 20.38 2.13
N VAL A 207 -6.58 19.36 2.91
CA VAL A 207 -7.75 19.39 3.82
C VAL A 207 -7.38 19.24 5.31
N HIS A 208 -6.24 18.64 5.62
CA HIS A 208 -5.73 18.45 6.97
C HIS A 208 -4.78 19.59 7.35
N THR A 209 -4.76 19.92 8.64
CA THR A 209 -3.76 20.86 9.18
C THR A 209 -2.35 20.25 9.12
N LYS A 210 -1.33 21.08 9.34
CA LYS A 210 0.05 20.60 9.44
C LYS A 210 0.25 19.57 10.57
N HIS A 211 -0.50 19.68 11.67
CA HIS A 211 -0.37 18.78 12.81
C HIS A 211 -1.02 17.43 12.54
N GLU A 212 -2.18 17.42 11.90
CA GLU A 212 -2.83 16.17 11.48
C GLU A 212 -1.98 15.41 10.49
N ASN A 213 -1.47 16.06 9.44
CA ASN A 213 -0.60 15.39 8.47
C ASN A 213 0.66 14.78 9.14
N LYS A 214 1.28 15.51 10.08
CA LYS A 214 2.46 15.03 10.81
C LYS A 214 2.14 13.85 11.74
N PHE A 215 1.03 13.91 12.47
CA PHE A 215 0.69 12.84 13.41
C PHE A 215 0.16 11.62 12.67
N LYS A 216 -0.69 11.83 11.66
CA LYS A 216 -1.26 10.77 10.83
C LYS A 216 -0.18 9.97 10.09
N SER A 217 0.97 10.57 9.73
CA SER A 217 2.05 9.77 9.14
C SER A 217 2.59 8.68 10.08
N LEU A 218 2.60 8.92 11.40
CA LEU A 218 2.97 7.90 12.39
C LEU A 218 1.91 6.79 12.44
N ILE A 219 0.64 7.17 12.35
CA ILE A 219 -0.49 6.23 12.34
C ILE A 219 -0.49 5.39 11.07
N ASP A 220 -0.26 5.99 9.90
CA ASP A 220 -0.19 5.29 8.62
C ASP A 220 0.98 4.29 8.59
N ASP A 221 2.12 4.64 9.18
CA ASP A 221 3.28 3.76 9.31
C ASP A 221 2.97 2.57 10.22
N GLU A 222 2.45 2.81 11.42
CA GLU A 222 2.09 1.76 12.39
C GLU A 222 0.98 0.84 11.85
N TRP A 223 -0.08 1.41 11.28
CA TRP A 223 -1.17 0.66 10.66
C TRP A 223 -0.63 -0.26 9.55
N SER A 224 0.27 0.26 8.70
CA SER A 224 0.85 -0.54 7.63
C SER A 224 1.75 -1.67 8.14
N TRP A 225 2.44 -1.45 9.27
CA TRP A 225 3.24 -2.47 9.93
C TRP A 225 2.36 -3.58 10.51
N LEU A 226 1.29 -3.24 11.25
CA LEU A 226 0.34 -4.21 11.81
C LEU A 226 -0.27 -5.12 10.71
N VAL A 227 -0.69 -4.52 9.60
CA VAL A 227 -1.22 -5.28 8.46
C VAL A 227 -0.14 -6.17 7.83
N TYR A 228 1.06 -5.63 7.61
CA TYR A 228 2.17 -6.41 7.05
C TYR A 228 2.55 -7.59 7.96
N SER A 229 2.54 -7.37 9.28
CA SER A 229 3.00 -8.31 10.30
C SER A 229 1.99 -9.40 10.66
N GLY A 230 0.78 -9.37 10.08
CA GLY A 230 -0.27 -10.35 10.33
C GLY A 230 -1.12 -10.06 11.55
N LEU A 231 -1.02 -8.85 12.10
CA LEU A 231 -1.76 -8.35 13.26
C LEU A 231 -3.05 -7.65 12.83
N TRP A 232 -3.78 -8.21 11.86
CA TRP A 232 -5.06 -7.64 11.41
C TRP A 232 -6.11 -7.63 12.53
N GLU A 233 -6.13 -8.72 13.31
CA GLU A 233 -7.05 -8.95 14.42
C GLU A 233 -6.57 -8.32 15.74
N ASP A 234 -5.42 -7.62 15.72
CA ASP A 234 -4.94 -6.88 16.89
C ASP A 234 -5.85 -5.67 17.17
N PRO A 235 -6.26 -5.44 18.43
CA PRO A 235 -7.13 -4.33 18.79
C PRO A 235 -6.57 -2.96 18.40
N LEU A 236 -5.25 -2.77 18.44
CA LEU A 236 -4.63 -1.49 18.07
C LEU A 236 -5.00 -1.10 16.64
N ARG A 237 -5.05 -2.06 15.71
CA ARG A 237 -5.43 -1.79 14.31
C ARG A 237 -6.85 -1.19 14.22
N SER A 238 -7.79 -1.63 15.08
CA SER A 238 -9.15 -1.04 15.17
C SER A 238 -9.15 0.36 15.76
N ASP A 239 -8.32 0.58 16.78
CA ASP A 239 -8.20 1.91 17.39
C ASP A 239 -7.61 2.91 16.38
N LEU A 240 -6.64 2.46 15.57
CA LEU A 240 -6.08 3.25 14.46
C LEU A 240 -7.11 3.48 13.35
N ASP A 241 -7.93 2.49 12.99
CA ASP A 241 -9.01 2.68 12.01
C ASP A 241 -10.00 3.75 12.47
N ALA A 242 -10.38 3.76 13.76
CA ALA A 242 -11.27 4.79 14.30
C ALA A 242 -10.67 6.20 14.21
N PHE A 243 -9.36 6.33 14.47
CA PHE A 243 -8.63 7.58 14.23
C PHE A 243 -8.66 7.95 12.75
N ILE A 244 -8.33 7.02 11.85
CA ILE A 244 -8.30 7.24 10.40
C ILE A 244 -9.67 7.70 9.92
N ASP A 245 -10.75 6.99 10.24
CA ASP A 245 -12.13 7.32 9.88
C ASP A 245 -12.52 8.74 10.33
N GLN A 246 -12.10 9.14 11.53
CA GLN A 246 -12.32 10.50 12.02
C GLN A 246 -11.60 11.54 11.14
N THR A 247 -10.32 11.31 10.81
CA THR A 247 -9.57 12.22 9.91
C THR A 247 -10.16 12.28 8.50
N GLN A 248 -10.76 11.19 8.02
CA GLN A 248 -11.28 11.07 6.67
C GLN A 248 -12.58 11.84 6.43
N LYS A 249 -13.33 12.24 7.47
CA LYS A 249 -14.65 12.91 7.34
C LYS A 249 -14.69 14.11 6.39
N ARG A 250 -13.56 14.81 6.21
CA ARG A 250 -13.42 15.98 5.32
C ARG A 250 -12.52 15.76 4.10
N VAL A 251 -11.98 14.55 3.91
CA VAL A 251 -11.13 14.19 2.77
C VAL A 251 -12.03 13.93 1.54
N SER A 252 -12.61 15.00 1.02
CA SER A 252 -13.48 14.96 -0.16
C SER A 252 -13.02 15.98 -1.18
N GLY A 253 -12.80 15.54 -2.42
CA GLY A 253 -12.23 16.38 -3.46
C GLY A 253 -11.89 15.61 -4.72
N THR A 254 -11.16 16.25 -5.63
CA THR A 254 -10.67 15.63 -6.86
C THR A 254 -9.19 15.90 -7.01
N VAL A 255 -8.42 14.87 -7.35
CA VAL A 255 -6.98 14.96 -7.62
C VAL A 255 -6.71 14.49 -9.05
N LYS A 256 -5.90 15.25 -9.77
CA LYS A 256 -5.48 14.98 -11.15
C LYS A 256 -4.04 14.51 -11.15
N LEU A 257 -3.82 13.30 -11.63
CA LEU A 257 -2.51 12.71 -11.84
C LEU A 257 -2.11 12.82 -13.31
N LYS A 258 -0.82 13.02 -13.56
CA LYS A 258 -0.18 12.88 -14.87
C LYS A 258 0.71 11.65 -14.82
N MET A 259 0.53 10.77 -15.81
CA MET A 259 1.28 9.53 -15.97
C MET A 259 2.04 9.56 -17.29
N TYR A 260 3.34 9.30 -17.26
CA TYR A 260 4.16 9.33 -18.46
C TYR A 260 5.38 8.42 -18.34
N LYS A 261 5.44 7.39 -19.20
CA LYS A 261 6.56 6.44 -19.28
C LYS A 261 7.02 5.93 -17.92
N GLY A 262 6.06 5.44 -17.12
CA GLY A 262 6.27 4.95 -15.75
C GLY A 262 6.35 5.99 -14.65
N SER A 263 6.48 7.27 -14.99
CA SER A 263 6.36 8.37 -14.01
C SER A 263 4.90 8.64 -13.64
N LEU A 264 4.67 8.94 -12.37
CA LEU A 264 3.42 9.42 -11.82
C LEU A 264 3.69 10.73 -11.06
N ARG A 265 2.86 11.75 -11.26
CA ARG A 265 2.88 12.97 -10.43
C ARG A 265 1.51 13.60 -10.33
N VAL A 266 1.22 14.22 -9.19
CA VAL A 266 0.02 15.06 -9.05
C VAL A 266 0.23 16.37 -9.80
N VAL A 267 -0.77 16.79 -10.58
CA VAL A 267 -0.74 18.03 -11.38
C VAL A 267 -1.91 18.98 -11.07
N GLY A 268 -2.85 18.57 -10.22
CA GLY A 268 -3.95 19.43 -9.80
C GLY A 268 -4.77 18.77 -8.70
N ARG A 269 -5.40 19.59 -7.86
CA ARG A 269 -6.30 19.14 -6.80
C ARG A 269 -7.33 20.23 -6.50
N LYS A 270 -8.53 19.81 -6.08
CA LYS A 270 -9.60 20.72 -5.62
C LYS A 270 -10.43 20.06 -4.53
N SER A 271 -10.83 20.85 -3.53
CA SER A 271 -11.72 20.42 -2.45
C SER A 271 -12.54 21.60 -1.94
N LYS A 272 -13.79 21.34 -1.57
CA LYS A 272 -14.62 22.31 -0.84
C LYS A 272 -14.22 22.47 0.63
N TYR A 273 -13.41 21.53 1.16
CA TYR A 273 -12.86 21.54 2.50
C TYR A 273 -11.40 22.00 2.51
N SER A 274 -10.96 22.72 1.47
CA SER A 274 -9.58 23.15 1.36
C SER A 274 -9.21 24.13 2.48
N LEU A 275 -8.10 23.86 3.15
CA LEU A 275 -7.44 24.83 4.04
C LEU A 275 -6.52 25.78 3.27
N TYR A 276 -6.27 25.52 1.97
CA TYR A 276 -5.54 26.43 1.12
C TYR A 276 -6.42 27.62 0.74
N SER A 277 -5.95 28.82 1.06
CA SER A 277 -6.57 30.08 0.65
C SER A 277 -5.62 30.86 -0.24
N GLN A 278 -5.97 31.02 -1.52
CA GLN A 278 -5.19 31.83 -2.46
C GLN A 278 -5.03 33.27 -1.97
N LYS A 279 -6.06 33.84 -1.34
CA LYS A 279 -6.02 35.21 -0.77
C LYS A 279 -5.02 35.34 0.38
N VAL A 280 -4.72 34.27 1.10
CA VAL A 280 -3.73 34.29 2.18
C VAL A 280 -2.33 34.03 1.62
N ALA A 281 -2.21 33.14 0.63
CA ALA A 281 -0.92 32.70 0.08
C ALA A 281 -0.33 33.62 -1.00
N THR A 282 -1.15 34.40 -1.70
CA THR A 282 -0.68 35.22 -2.83
C THR A 282 0.24 36.36 -2.39
N TYR A 283 1.27 36.64 -3.20
CA TYR A 283 2.11 37.83 -3.11
C TYR A 283 1.54 39.04 -3.87
N GLY A 284 0.50 38.82 -4.68
CA GLY A 284 -0.11 39.87 -5.51
C GLY A 284 -1.06 40.80 -4.75
N LYS A 285 -1.65 41.76 -5.47
CA LYS A 285 -2.71 42.63 -4.96
C LYS A 285 -3.89 41.78 -4.43
N GLY A 286 -4.44 42.17 -3.28
CA GLY A 286 -5.55 41.46 -2.64
C GLY A 286 -5.16 40.35 -1.66
N SER A 287 -3.86 40.27 -1.29
CA SER A 287 -3.44 39.41 -0.18
C SER A 287 -4.08 39.88 1.14
N THR A 288 -4.48 38.90 1.96
CA THR A 288 -5.13 39.10 3.27
C THR A 288 -4.22 38.72 4.44
N PHE A 289 -2.98 38.31 4.16
CA PHE A 289 -2.01 37.94 5.19
C PHE A 289 -1.32 39.19 5.76
N ASP A 290 -1.46 39.43 7.06
CA ASP A 290 -0.76 40.52 7.75
C ASP A 290 0.70 40.13 8.03
N GLN A 291 1.60 40.64 7.20
CA GLN A 291 3.03 40.38 7.32
C GLN A 291 3.65 40.97 8.61
N LYS A 292 3.02 41.97 9.25
CA LYS A 292 3.56 42.60 10.46
C LYS A 292 3.63 41.62 11.64
N LEU A 293 2.71 40.66 11.69
CA LEU A 293 2.68 39.62 12.72
C LEU A 293 3.90 38.68 12.65
N ALA A 294 4.56 38.58 11.49
CA ALA A 294 5.67 37.66 11.29
C ALA A 294 6.89 38.00 12.16
N LYS A 295 7.15 39.29 12.42
CA LYS A 295 8.31 39.71 13.22
C LYS A 295 8.26 39.12 14.64
N GLY A 296 7.15 39.38 15.34
CA GLY A 296 6.96 38.86 16.70
C GLY A 296 6.91 37.33 16.74
N PHE A 297 6.29 36.70 15.73
CA PHE A 297 6.28 35.24 15.62
C PHE A 297 7.70 34.66 15.51
N VAL A 298 8.55 35.19 14.63
CA VAL A 298 9.92 34.68 14.42
C VAL A 298 10.77 34.86 15.67
N GLU A 299 10.69 36.02 16.34
CA GLU A 299 11.44 36.30 17.56
C GLU A 299 11.06 35.33 18.69
N LEU A 300 9.77 35.06 18.89
CA LEU A 300 9.29 34.13 19.92
C LEU A 300 9.58 32.67 19.55
N TRP A 301 9.32 32.27 18.30
CA TRP A 301 9.50 30.88 17.83
C TRP A 301 10.96 30.45 17.87
N GLY A 302 11.88 31.31 17.44
CA GLY A 302 13.32 31.02 17.39
C GLY A 302 14.04 31.15 18.73
N MET A 303 13.38 31.64 19.78
CA MET A 303 14.03 32.10 21.00
C MET A 303 14.94 31.03 21.63
N GLN A 304 14.43 29.81 21.82
CA GLN A 304 15.21 28.73 22.44
C GLN A 304 16.47 28.39 21.63
N SER A 305 16.34 28.27 20.30
CA SER A 305 17.49 28.01 19.41
C SER A 305 18.52 29.13 19.47
N THR A 306 18.10 30.40 19.52
CA THR A 306 19.03 31.53 19.62
C THR A 306 19.77 31.56 20.96
N GLN A 307 19.11 31.21 22.07
CA GLN A 307 19.74 31.16 23.39
C GLN A 307 20.75 30.01 23.48
N ALA A 308 20.40 28.82 22.97
CA ALA A 308 21.32 27.68 22.92
C ALA A 308 22.62 28.03 22.16
N ASN A 309 22.51 28.66 20.99
CA ASN A 309 23.67 29.04 20.19
C ASN A 309 24.55 30.12 20.85
N LYS A 310 23.95 31.04 21.64
CA LYS A 310 24.74 32.03 22.41
C LYS A 310 25.61 31.36 23.46
N LEU A 311 25.17 30.26 24.05
CA LEU A 311 25.98 29.49 25.00
C LEU A 311 27.12 28.76 24.31
N GLN A 312 26.87 28.14 23.15
CA GLN A 312 27.92 27.45 22.37
C GLN A 312 29.05 28.38 21.92
N ARG A 313 28.76 29.65 21.61
CA ARG A 313 29.80 30.64 21.24
C ARG A 313 30.66 31.13 22.41
N LYS A 314 30.23 30.85 23.65
CA LYS A 314 30.95 31.20 24.87
C LYS A 314 31.81 30.04 25.40
N MET A 315 31.63 28.84 24.85
CA MET A 315 32.47 27.67 25.08
C MET A 315 33.57 27.63 24.02
#